data_AF-A0A8T6UU42-F1
#
_entry.id   AF-A0A8T6UU42-F1
#
_cell.length_a   1.000
_cell.length_b   1.000
_cell.length_c   1.000
_cell.angle_alpha   90.00
_cell.angle_beta   90.00
_cell.angle_gamma   90.00
#
_symmetry.space_group_name_H-M   'P 1'
#
loop_
_entity.id
_entity.type
_entity.pdbx_description
1 polymer ?
#
loop_
_entity_poly.entity_id
_entity_poly.type
_entity_poly.pdbx_seq_one_letter_code
_entity_poly.pdbx_strand_id
1 'polypeptide(L)'
;YRAFLAGFIFTIFVPSTTVMVSLLIPLAESGAILADYYILPYILGANIGTVFDVMIAAIATGNPISLGLWLVHFSINIIGAVIFFPLLKPFSALVRRSAELIAASPKITLIIVLILHGLPLIILITYIF
;
A
#
# COMPACT_ATOMS: atom_id res chain seq x y z
N TYR A 1 -14.68 -1.65 7.23
CA TYR A 1 -15.19 -1.66 5.84
C TYR A 1 -15.22 -0.26 5.21
N ARG A 2 -15.66 0.81 5.91
CA ARG A 2 -15.68 2.17 5.33
C ARG A 2 -14.32 2.65 4.80
N ALA A 3 -13.27 2.50 5.60
CA ALA A 3 -11.91 2.87 5.19
C ALA A 3 -11.43 2.07 3.97
N PHE A 4 -11.74 0.77 3.91
CA PHE A 4 -11.46 -0.08 2.75
C PHE A 4 -12.16 0.43 1.48
N LEU A 5 -13.46 0.72 1.58
CA LEU A 5 -14.22 1.24 0.45
C LEU A 5 -13.69 2.62 0.01
N ALA A 6 -13.30 3.48 0.95
CA ALA A 6 -12.71 4.77 0.65
C ALA A 6 -11.40 4.63 -0.16
N GLY A 7 -10.51 3.73 0.26
CA GLY A 7 -9.28 3.44 -0.48
C GLY A 7 -9.55 2.89 -1.87
N PHE A 8 -10.45 1.90 -1.97
CA PHE A 8 -10.84 1.29 -3.24
C PHE A 8 -11.41 2.31 -4.23
N ILE A 9 -12.37 3.13 -3.79
CA ILE A 9 -12.96 4.17 -4.64
C ILE A 9 -11.91 5.21 -5.03
N PHE A 10 -11.07 5.64 -4.08
CA PHE A 10 -10.04 6.63 -4.35
C PHE A 10 -9.09 6.17 -5.46
N THR A 11 -8.58 4.94 -5.40
CA THR A 11 -7.58 4.48 -6.37
C THR A 11 -8.17 4.04 -7.71
N ILE A 12 -9.48 3.83 -7.82
CA ILE A 12 -10.15 3.75 -9.13
C ILE A 12 -9.99 5.08 -9.88
N PHE A 13 -10.12 6.21 -9.20
CA PHE A 13 -9.98 7.54 -9.81
C PHE A 13 -8.53 7.98 -9.93
N VAL A 14 -7.71 7.63 -8.93
CA VAL A 14 -6.30 7.99 -8.83
C VAL A 14 -5.48 6.71 -8.69
N PRO A 15 -5.18 6.00 -9.81
CA PRO A 15 -4.49 4.71 -9.79
C PRO A 15 -2.99 4.87 -9.51
N SER A 16 -2.65 5.41 -8.34
CA SER A 16 -1.28 5.69 -7.91
C SER A 16 -1.11 5.31 -6.45
N THR A 17 -0.23 4.35 -6.19
CA THR A 17 0.16 3.93 -4.84
C THR A 17 0.92 5.04 -4.12
N THR A 18 1.73 5.83 -4.82
CA THR A 18 2.47 6.96 -4.24
C THR A 18 1.54 8.05 -3.72
N VAL A 19 0.54 8.47 -4.52
CA VAL A 19 -0.45 9.48 -4.09
C VAL A 19 -1.29 8.95 -2.95
N MET A 20 -1.68 7.68 -3.04
CA MET A 20 -2.45 7.00 -2.01
C MET A 20 -1.73 6.99 -0.65
N VAL A 21 -0.42 6.69 -0.60
CA VAL A 21 0.35 6.65 0.66
C VAL A 21 0.64 8.06 1.17
N SER A 22 0.96 9.02 0.29
CA SER A 22 1.28 10.38 0.71
C SER A 22 0.08 11.11 1.35
N LEU A 23 -1.15 10.80 0.92
CA LEU A 23 -2.37 11.37 1.49
C LEU A 23 -2.72 10.80 2.88
N LEU A 24 -2.23 9.61 3.23
CA LEU A 24 -2.55 9.00 4.53
C LEU A 24 -2.00 9.80 5.71
N ILE A 25 -0.84 10.43 5.56
CA ILE A 25 -0.21 11.25 6.62
C ILE A 25 -1.12 12.44 7.00
N PRO A 26 -1.49 13.37 6.08
CA PRO A 26 -2.35 14.49 6.42
C PRO A 26 -3.78 14.07 6.80
N LEU A 27 -4.30 12.97 6.25
CA LEU A 27 -5.61 12.43 6.66
C LEU A 27 -5.59 11.88 8.09
N ALA A 28 -4.48 11.31 8.52
CA ALA A 28 -4.28 10.88 9.90
C ALA A 28 -4.12 12.09 10.84
N GLU A 29 -3.32 13.08 10.46
CA GLU A 29 -3.09 14.29 11.27
C GLU A 29 -4.36 15.13 11.45
N SER A 30 -5.20 15.22 10.43
CA SER A 30 -6.50 15.90 10.50
C SER A 30 -7.56 15.13 11.29
N GLY A 31 -7.29 13.87 11.67
CA GLY A 31 -8.26 12.98 12.32
C GLY A 31 -9.34 12.43 11.40
N ALA A 32 -9.27 12.71 10.09
CA ALA A 32 -10.21 12.19 9.09
C ALA A 32 -10.13 10.65 8.99
N ILE A 33 -8.94 10.08 9.20
CA ILE A 33 -8.71 8.65 9.36
C ILE A 33 -8.01 8.42 10.70
N LEU A 34 -8.60 7.60 11.56
CA LEU A 34 -7.95 7.17 12.79
C LEU A 34 -6.80 6.21 12.44
N ALA A 35 -5.57 6.68 12.66
CA ALA A 35 -4.34 6.03 12.18
C ALA A 35 -4.16 4.59 12.69
N ASP A 36 -4.67 4.30 13.90
CA ASP A 36 -4.43 3.06 14.63
C ASP A 36 -4.75 1.80 13.82
N TYR A 37 -5.97 1.71 13.31
CA TYR A 37 -6.45 0.54 12.58
C TYR A 37 -6.86 0.88 11.15
N TYR A 38 -7.43 2.05 10.89
CA TYR A 38 -8.17 2.30 9.64
C TYR A 38 -7.28 2.55 8.43
N ILE A 39 -5.99 2.84 8.64
CA ILE A 39 -5.00 2.93 7.57
C ILE A 39 -4.87 1.60 6.83
N LEU A 40 -4.80 0.46 7.53
CA LEU A 40 -4.56 -0.83 6.87
C LEU A 40 -5.74 -1.32 5.99
N PRO A 41 -7.01 -1.28 6.44
CA PRO A 41 -8.15 -1.53 5.57
C PRO A 41 -8.18 -0.60 4.36
N TYR A 42 -7.87 0.69 4.54
CA TYR A 42 -7.77 1.65 3.43
C TYR A 42 -6.72 1.18 2.41
N ILE A 43 -5.53 0.77 2.88
CA ILE A 43 -4.47 0.27 2.02
C ILE A 43 -4.90 -0.97 1.23
N LEU A 44 -5.56 -1.93 1.89
CA LEU A 44 -6.06 -3.13 1.20
C LEU A 44 -7.08 -2.80 0.10
N GLY A 45 -8.03 -1.91 0.38
CA GLY A 45 -9.02 -1.50 -0.62
C GLY A 45 -8.37 -0.76 -1.78
N ALA A 46 -7.47 0.16 -1.47
CA ALA A 46 -6.74 0.95 -2.45
C ALA A 46 -5.90 0.08 -3.40
N ASN A 47 -5.22 -0.96 -2.91
CA ASN A 47 -4.45 -1.87 -3.76
C ASN A 47 -5.31 -2.67 -4.76
N ILE A 48 -6.59 -2.88 -4.46
CA ILE A 48 -7.52 -3.49 -5.41
C ILE A 48 -7.93 -2.48 -6.49
N GLY A 49 -8.12 -1.20 -6.13
CA GLY A 49 -8.53 -0.18 -7.09
C GLY A 49 -7.42 0.21 -8.08
N THR A 50 -6.14 0.10 -7.70
CA THR A 50 -5.01 0.51 -8.55
C THR A 50 -4.86 -0.28 -9.84
N VAL A 51 -5.52 -1.44 -9.99
CA VAL A 51 -5.43 -2.24 -11.23
C VAL A 51 -6.52 -1.88 -12.25
N PHE A 52 -7.40 -0.91 -11.95
CA PHE A 52 -8.49 -0.51 -12.86
C PHE A 52 -8.00 0.29 -14.07
N ASP A 53 -6.81 0.89 -14.02
CA ASP A 53 -6.17 1.49 -15.19
C ASP A 53 -5.85 0.42 -16.26
N VAL A 54 -5.37 -0.76 -15.84
CA VAL A 54 -5.14 -1.92 -16.71
C VAL A 54 -6.44 -2.40 -17.33
N MET A 55 -7.55 -2.39 -16.58
CA MET A 55 -8.88 -2.72 -17.11
C MET A 55 -9.27 -1.77 -18.24
N ILE A 56 -9.14 -0.46 -18.01
CA ILE A 56 -9.50 0.57 -18.99
C ILE A 56 -8.64 0.43 -20.24
N ALA A 57 -7.33 0.23 -20.09
CA ALA A 57 -6.42 -0.01 -21.21
C ALA A 57 -6.76 -1.30 -21.97
N ALA A 58 -7.12 -2.37 -21.27
CA ALA A 58 -7.53 -3.64 -21.87
C ALA A 58 -8.82 -3.49 -22.69
N ILE A 59 -9.81 -2.76 -22.18
CA ILE A 59 -11.05 -2.47 -22.89
C ILE A 59 -10.78 -1.59 -24.11
N ALA A 60 -9.96 -0.55 -23.96
CA ALA A 60 -9.63 0.37 -25.05
C ALA A 60 -8.88 -0.31 -26.20
N THR A 61 -8.03 -1.30 -25.90
CA THR A 61 -7.30 -2.08 -26.91
C THR A 61 -8.13 -3.21 -27.53
N GLY A 62 -9.24 -3.62 -26.88
CA GLY A 62 -10.05 -4.76 -27.32
C GLY A 62 -9.31 -6.09 -27.29
N ASN A 63 -8.14 -6.18 -26.64
CA ASN A 63 -7.31 -7.38 -26.63
C ASN A 63 -7.73 -8.32 -25.48
N PRO A 64 -8.21 -9.55 -25.78
CA PRO A 64 -8.60 -10.51 -24.75
C PRO A 64 -7.46 -10.89 -23.79
N ILE A 65 -6.21 -10.87 -24.25
CA ILE A 65 -5.03 -11.16 -23.43
C ILE A 65 -4.85 -10.08 -22.35
N SER A 66 -5.00 -8.81 -22.72
CA SER A 66 -4.89 -7.68 -21.79
C SER A 66 -6.00 -7.72 -20.74
N LEU A 67 -7.21 -8.13 -21.13
CA LEU A 67 -8.32 -8.32 -20.19
C LEU A 67 -8.04 -9.48 -19.23
N GLY A 68 -7.48 -10.58 -19.73
CA GLY A 68 -7.02 -11.70 -18.91
C GLY A 68 -5.95 -11.27 -17.90
N LEU A 69 -5.00 -10.44 -18.31
CA LEU A 69 -3.98 -9.89 -17.43
C LEU A 69 -4.61 -9.08 -16.29
N TRP A 70 -5.51 -8.16 -16.62
CA TRP A 70 -6.27 -7.41 -15.60
C TRP A 70 -6.99 -8.35 -14.61
N LEU A 71 -7.69 -9.37 -15.11
CA LEU A 71 -8.42 -10.33 -14.26
C LEU A 71 -7.51 -11.07 -13.29
N VAL A 72 -6.31 -11.47 -13.73
CA VAL A 72 -5.31 -12.11 -12.86
C VAL A 72 -4.88 -11.15 -11.76
N HIS A 73 -4.50 -9.91 -12.10
CA HIS A 73 -4.10 -8.91 -11.12
C HIS A 73 -5.22 -8.57 -10.14
N PHE A 74 -6.45 -8.38 -10.62
CA PHE A 74 -7.61 -8.12 -9.78
C PHE A 74 -7.90 -9.29 -8.83
N SER A 75 -7.85 -10.52 -9.33
CA SER A 75 -8.09 -11.73 -8.53
C SER A 75 -7.05 -11.91 -7.43
N ILE A 76 -5.76 -11.72 -7.73
CA ILE A 76 -4.69 -11.80 -6.73
C ILE A 76 -4.89 -10.75 -5.63
N ASN A 77 -5.26 -9.52 -6.00
CA ASN A 77 -5.52 -8.46 -5.01
C ASN A 77 -6.73 -8.76 -4.13
N ILE A 78 -7.82 -9.29 -4.70
CA ILE A 78 -9.01 -9.70 -3.93
C ILE A 78 -8.68 -10.87 -2.99
N ILE A 79 -8.02 -11.91 -3.48
CA ILE A 79 -7.63 -13.07 -2.67
C ILE A 79 -6.68 -12.63 -1.56
N GLY A 80 -5.66 -11.82 -1.88
CA GLY A 80 -4.76 -11.24 -0.90
C GLY A 80 -5.52 -10.44 0.15
N ALA A 81 -6.43 -9.56 -0.25
CA ALA A 81 -7.25 -8.81 0.69
C ALA A 81 -8.07 -9.74 1.60
N VAL A 82 -8.71 -10.78 1.07
CA VAL A 82 -9.46 -11.77 1.88
C VAL A 82 -8.57 -12.48 2.89
N ILE A 83 -7.35 -12.88 2.50
CA ILE A 83 -6.38 -13.55 3.37
C ILE A 83 -5.88 -12.60 4.47
N PHE A 84 -5.57 -11.36 4.12
CA PHE A 84 -4.99 -10.38 5.05
C PHE A 84 -6.03 -9.65 5.90
N PHE A 85 -7.29 -9.59 5.48
CA PHE A 85 -8.37 -8.93 6.24
C PHE A 85 -8.49 -9.42 7.70
N PRO A 86 -8.52 -10.73 8.01
CA PRO A 86 -8.55 -11.20 9.39
C PRO A 86 -7.25 -10.91 10.17
N LEU A 87 -6.13 -10.74 9.47
CA LEU A 87 -4.81 -10.46 10.06
C LEU A 87 -4.57 -8.97 10.34
N LEU A 88 -5.50 -8.09 9.95
CA LEU A 88 -5.33 -6.64 10.09
C LEU A 88 -5.12 -6.18 11.54
N LYS A 89 -5.81 -6.79 12.51
CA LYS A 89 -5.67 -6.44 13.93
C LYS A 89 -4.29 -6.78 14.49
N PRO A 90 -3.81 -8.04 14.42
CA PRO A 90 -2.47 -8.36 14.90
C PRO A 90 -1.39 -7.60 14.12
N PHE A 91 -1.58 -7.38 12.82
CA PHE A 91 -0.65 -6.61 12.02
C PHE A 91 -0.61 -5.13 12.41
N SER A 92 -1.77 -4.49 12.66
CA SER A 92 -1.86 -3.13 13.21
C SER A 92 -1.09 -3.00 14.53
N ALA A 93 -1.25 -3.96 15.44
CA ALA A 93 -0.53 -3.96 16.71
C ALA A 93 0.99 -4.08 16.51
N LEU A 94 1.44 -4.92 15.57
CA LEU A 94 2.86 -5.04 15.22
C LEU A 94 3.41 -3.72 14.66
N VAL A 95 2.73 -3.15 13.67
CA VAL A 95 3.13 -1.87 13.03
C VAL A 95 3.24 -0.76 14.06
N ARG A 96 2.26 -0.65 14.97
CA ARG A 96 2.30 0.35 16.04
C ARG A 96 3.48 0.16 16.98
N ARG A 97 3.74 -1.06 17.44
CA ARG A 97 4.90 -1.36 18.29
C ARG A 97 6.21 -1.03 17.59
N SER A 98 6.33 -1.38 16.32
CA SER A 98 7.49 -1.00 15.50
C SER A 98 7.63 0.51 15.44
N ALA A 99 6.57 1.26 15.14
CA ALA A 99 6.60 2.72 15.10
C ALA A 99 7.03 3.34 16.43
N GLU A 100 6.49 2.87 17.55
CA GLU A 100 6.86 3.31 18.90
C GLU A 100 8.34 3.08 19.20
N LEU A 101 8.90 1.91 18.83
CA LEU A 101 10.33 1.60 18.99
C LEU A 101 11.22 2.51 18.14
N ILE A 102 10.80 2.79 16.90
CA ILE A 102 11.56 3.65 15.96
C ILE A 102 11.57 5.09 16.45
N ALA A 103 10.43 5.58 16.95
CA ALA A 103 10.26 6.94 17.44
C ALA A 103 10.91 7.17 18.81
N ALA A 104 11.20 6.11 19.58
CA ALA A 104 11.79 6.21 20.92
C ALA A 104 13.18 6.87 20.95
N SER A 105 13.93 6.86 19.85
CA SER A 105 15.27 7.47 19.80
C SER A 105 15.64 7.93 18.39
N PRO A 106 16.11 9.18 18.22
CA PRO A 106 16.63 9.67 16.95
C PRO A 106 17.74 8.78 16.36
N LYS A 107 18.53 8.12 17.23
CA LYS A 107 19.57 7.17 16.80
C LYS A 107 18.96 5.93 16.13
N ILE A 108 17.89 5.38 16.69
CA ILE A 108 17.19 4.21 16.12
C ILE A 108 16.54 4.60 14.80
N THR A 109 15.87 5.76 14.75
CA THR A 109 15.31 6.30 13.51
C THR A 109 16.39 6.42 12.43
N LEU A 110 17.53 7.02 12.75
CA LEU A 110 18.65 7.19 11.81
C LEU A 110 19.20 5.83 11.33
N ILE A 111 19.43 4.89 12.25
CA ILE A 111 19.91 3.54 11.90
C ILE A 111 18.96 2.87 10.91
N ILE A 112 17.64 2.92 11.15
CA ILE A 112 16.66 2.29 10.28
C ILE A 112 16.59 2.98 8.92
N VAL A 113 16.62 4.31 8.87
CA VAL A 113 16.69 5.05 7.62
C VAL A 113 17.94 4.66 6.82
N LEU A 114 19.10 4.56 7.47
CA LEU A 114 20.35 4.14 6.84
C LEU A 114 20.31 2.69 6.35
N ILE A 115 19.69 1.78 7.10
CA ILE A 115 19.52 0.39 6.65
C ILE A 115 18.59 0.34 5.42
N LEU A 116 17.44 1.01 5.50
CA LEU A 116 16.41 0.99 4.44
C LEU A 116 16.92 1.59 3.12
N HIS A 117 17.72 2.66 3.17
CA HIS A 117 18.24 3.31 1.96
C HIS A 117 19.63 2.80 1.58
N GLY A 118 20.45 2.41 2.55
CA GLY A 118 21.80 1.91 2.34
C GLY A 118 21.82 0.53 1.71
N LEU A 119 20.92 -0.38 2.09
CA LEU A 119 20.87 -1.72 1.50
C LEU A 119 20.61 -1.69 -0.02
N PRO A 120 19.59 -0.97 -0.55
CA PRO A 120 19.43 -0.78 -1.99
C PRO A 120 20.65 -0.16 -2.68
N LEU A 121 21.29 0.84 -2.05
CA LEU A 121 22.49 1.48 -2.60
C LEU A 121 23.67 0.52 -2.68
N ILE A 122 23.89 -0.32 -1.66
CA ILE A 122 24.95 -1.33 -1.67
C ILE A 122 24.70 -2.34 -2.80
N ILE A 123 23.47 -2.85 -2.91
CA ILE A 123 23.10 -3.78 -4.00
C ILE A 123 23.37 -3.16 -5.36
N LEU A 124 23.01 -1.88 -5.54
CA LEU A 124 23.24 -1.15 -6.79
C LEU A 124 24.73 -1.00 -7.10
N ILE A 125 25.55 -0.65 -6.10
CA ILE A 125 27.00 -0.49 -6.27
C ILE A 125 27.65 -1.82 -6.64
N THR A 126 27.32 -2.92 -5.94
CA THR A 126 27.85 -4.26 -6.27
C THR A 126 27.35 -4.80 -7.61
N TYR A 127 26.21 -4.32 -8.11
CA TYR A 127 25.75 -4.66 -9.45
C TYR A 127 26.52 -3.90 -10.56
N ILE A 128 26.98 -2.68 -10.27
CA ILE A 128 27.68 -1.81 -11.22
C ILE A 128 29.20 -2.08 -11.26
N PHE A 129 29.82 -2.41 -10.12
CA PHE A 129 31.25 -2.66 -9.97
C PHE A 129 31.54 -4.13 -9.67
#